data_AF-A0A430BME9-F1
#
_entry.id   AF-A0A430BME9-F1
#
_cell.length_a   1.000
_cell.length_b   1.000
_cell.length_c   1.000
_cell.angle_alpha   90.00
_cell.angle_beta   90.00
_cell.angle_gamma   90.00
#
_symmetry.space_group_name_H-M   'P 1'
#
loop_
_entity.id
_entity.type
_entity.pdbx_description
1 polymer ?
#
loop_
_entity_poly.entity_id
_entity_poly.type
_entity_poly.pdbx_seq_one_letter_code
_entity_poly.pdbx_strand_id
1 'polypeptide(L)'
;MIDRLAFQALPPARRAALIYGEAQAEMSQRLWRAALGPTGRSDQEDGGRLPSFDSDTRRANLDSLLALLGESAPSPAAPSAPAKPAVHASSPTTASVEVDGLGPNQIHAPALRTAAARTGIPATALAAIVDAEAGKDSSGRWQTLSRNPRSSAAGLGQFLSRTWEGMAETQGTWLNALASANGWLGGNGQVLASARANILALRYDPTAAINGIADYARRNLDGLERAGVNIDGAESGTARLAYLAHHLGLGDAIRFLRHGGLDEHRARTLLHAQVGSGDSGRRIAQAGTATAAHRNWLLGYVDHHIDAGRFARTL
;
A
#
# COMPACT_ATOMS: atom_id res chain seq x y z
N MET A 1 8.91 -25.81 -3.22
CA MET A 1 8.55 -26.83 -2.22
C MET A 1 9.43 -26.57 -1.02
N ILE A 2 8.86 -26.15 0.12
CA ILE A 2 9.66 -25.88 1.34
C ILE A 2 10.32 -27.19 1.77
N ASP A 3 11.59 -27.13 2.15
CA ASP A 3 12.31 -28.27 2.69
C ASP A 3 11.57 -28.82 3.93
N ARG A 4 11.24 -30.12 3.89
CA ARG A 4 10.32 -30.77 4.84
C ARG A 4 10.82 -30.66 6.29
N LEU A 5 12.13 -30.52 6.46
CA LEU A 5 12.81 -30.33 7.74
C LEU A 5 12.61 -28.91 8.30
N ALA A 6 12.64 -27.87 7.45
CA ALA A 6 12.44 -26.48 7.86
C ALA A 6 11.00 -26.18 8.29
N PHE A 7 10.03 -26.87 7.69
CA PHE A 7 8.62 -26.76 8.06
C PHE A 7 8.34 -27.34 9.46
N GLN A 8 9.00 -28.43 9.84
CA GLN A 8 8.80 -29.06 11.14
C GLN A 8 9.38 -28.24 12.31
N ALA A 9 10.42 -27.44 12.06
CA ALA A 9 11.09 -26.60 13.05
C ALA A 9 10.32 -25.32 13.44
N LEU A 10 9.25 -24.97 12.72
CA LEU A 10 8.43 -23.79 13.04
C LEU A 10 7.52 -24.02 14.26
N PRO A 11 7.28 -22.99 15.10
CA PRO A 11 6.32 -23.07 16.20
C PRO A 11 4.92 -23.49 15.69
N PRO A 12 4.16 -24.31 16.46
CA PRO A 12 2.88 -24.87 16.03
C PRO A 12 1.87 -23.84 15.49
N ALA A 13 1.75 -22.68 16.13
CA ALA A 13 0.87 -21.60 15.70
C ALA A 13 1.29 -21.00 14.34
N ARG A 14 2.59 -20.89 14.09
CA ARG A 14 3.13 -20.33 12.83
C ARG A 14 3.00 -21.31 11.67
N ARG A 15 3.12 -22.62 11.95
CA ARG A 15 2.79 -23.68 10.97
C ARG A 15 1.31 -23.68 10.63
N ALA A 16 0.45 -23.59 11.63
CA ALA A 16 -1.00 -23.54 11.42
C ALA A 16 -1.41 -22.32 10.59
N ALA A 17 -0.82 -21.14 10.85
CA ALA A 17 -1.06 -19.94 10.06
C ALA A 17 -0.60 -20.07 8.60
N LEU A 18 0.55 -20.71 8.35
CA LEU A 18 1.03 -20.95 6.98
C LEU A 18 0.16 -21.98 6.25
N ILE A 19 -0.19 -23.10 6.89
CA ILE A 19 -1.10 -24.10 6.33
C ILE A 19 -2.47 -23.46 6.03
N TYR A 20 -2.99 -22.67 6.96
CA TYR A 20 -4.28 -22.00 6.80
C TYR A 20 -4.23 -20.96 5.68
N GLY A 21 -3.14 -20.18 5.58
CA GLY A 21 -2.91 -19.23 4.50
C GLY A 21 -2.80 -19.90 3.13
N GLU A 22 -2.09 -21.02 3.03
CA GLU A 22 -1.97 -21.84 1.82
C GLU A 22 -3.33 -22.44 1.41
N ALA A 23 -4.03 -23.05 2.38
CA ALA A 23 -5.35 -23.63 2.16
C ALA A 23 -6.38 -22.58 1.75
N GLN A 24 -6.35 -21.39 2.35
CA GLN A 24 -7.23 -20.28 1.99
C GLN A 24 -6.90 -19.72 0.61
N ALA A 25 -5.61 -19.61 0.26
CA ALA A 25 -5.16 -19.19 -1.07
C ALA A 25 -5.61 -20.20 -2.15
N GLU A 26 -5.40 -21.49 -1.95
CA GLU A 26 -5.86 -22.53 -2.87
C GLU A 26 -7.38 -22.58 -3.01
N MET A 27 -8.10 -22.53 -1.89
CA MET A 27 -9.57 -22.54 -1.88
C MET A 27 -10.13 -21.31 -2.59
N SER A 28 -9.54 -20.14 -2.37
CA SER A 28 -9.94 -18.91 -3.08
C SER A 28 -9.67 -18.99 -4.58
N GLN A 29 -8.56 -19.61 -5.00
CA GLN A 29 -8.22 -19.80 -6.42
C GLN A 29 -9.12 -20.85 -7.10
N ARG A 30 -9.59 -21.87 -6.36
CA ARG A 30 -10.56 -22.86 -6.83
C ARG A 30 -11.96 -22.26 -6.94
N LEU A 31 -12.39 -21.45 -5.98
CA LEU A 31 -13.66 -20.72 -6.05
C LEU A 31 -13.68 -19.71 -7.20
N TRP A 32 -12.56 -19.03 -7.46
CA TRP A 32 -12.40 -18.15 -8.62
C TRP A 32 -12.49 -18.92 -9.95
N ARG A 33 -11.83 -20.08 -10.06
CA ARG A 33 -11.93 -20.94 -11.25
C ARG A 33 -13.33 -21.52 -11.46
N ALA A 34 -14.02 -21.88 -10.37
CA ALA A 34 -15.40 -22.36 -10.44
C ALA A 34 -16.39 -21.27 -10.85
N ALA A 35 -16.18 -20.02 -10.40
CA ALA A 35 -17.01 -18.87 -10.77
C ALA A 35 -16.82 -18.40 -12.23
N LEU A 36 -15.66 -18.68 -12.84
CA LEU A 36 -15.39 -18.38 -14.24
C LEU A 36 -15.81 -19.49 -15.22
N GLY A 37 -16.19 -20.67 -14.71
CA GLY A 37 -16.52 -21.86 -15.51
C GLY A 37 -15.30 -22.50 -16.20
N PRO A 38 -15.35 -23.80 -16.53
CA PRO A 38 -14.24 -24.47 -17.21
C PRO A 38 -14.10 -23.94 -18.64
N THR A 39 -12.99 -23.25 -18.93
CA THR A 39 -12.64 -22.85 -20.29
C THR A 39 -12.06 -24.04 -21.05
N GLY A 40 -12.86 -24.60 -21.96
CA GLY A 40 -12.36 -25.41 -23.06
C GLY A 40 -13.04 -26.76 -23.26
N ARG A 41 -14.08 -26.77 -24.11
CA ARG A 41 -14.21 -27.77 -25.17
C ARG A 41 -15.03 -27.16 -26.31
N SER A 42 -14.43 -27.10 -27.50
CA SER A 42 -15.09 -26.78 -28.76
C SER A 42 -16.11 -27.87 -29.09
N ASP A 43 -17.25 -27.49 -29.68
CA ASP A 43 -17.60 -27.84 -31.06
C ASP A 43 -18.88 -27.10 -31.51
N GLN A 44 -18.72 -26.39 -32.64
CA GLN A 44 -19.64 -26.04 -33.73
C GLN A 44 -21.17 -26.21 -33.56
N GLU A 45 -21.94 -25.12 -33.67
CA GLU A 45 -22.82 -24.79 -34.83
C GLU A 45 -23.82 -23.64 -34.55
N ASP A 46 -23.82 -22.69 -35.49
CA ASP A 46 -24.89 -21.85 -36.06
C ASP A 46 -25.67 -20.75 -35.28
N GLY A 47 -25.72 -19.58 -35.94
CA GLY A 47 -26.89 -18.71 -36.09
C GLY A 47 -27.37 -17.81 -34.94
N GLY A 48 -27.00 -16.52 -34.94
CA GLY A 48 -27.83 -15.48 -34.31
C GLY A 48 -27.10 -14.25 -33.78
N ARG A 49 -27.25 -13.12 -34.49
CA ARG A 49 -26.62 -11.82 -34.22
C ARG A 49 -27.36 -11.03 -33.13
N LEU A 50 -26.65 -10.59 -32.08
CA LEU A 50 -26.93 -9.39 -31.28
C LEU A 50 -25.59 -8.71 -30.90
N PRO A 51 -25.48 -7.37 -30.91
CA PRO A 51 -24.24 -6.69 -30.54
C PRO A 51 -24.11 -6.69 -29.01
N SER A 52 -23.24 -7.55 -28.49
CA SER A 52 -22.78 -7.48 -27.10
C SER A 52 -21.74 -6.38 -26.97
N PHE A 53 -22.02 -5.39 -26.11
CA PHE A 53 -21.04 -4.39 -25.70
C PHE A 53 -19.97 -5.06 -24.85
N ASP A 54 -18.76 -5.06 -25.38
CA ASP A 54 -17.60 -5.81 -24.88
C ASP A 54 -17.14 -5.30 -23.49
N SER A 55 -17.40 -6.11 -22.47
CA SER A 55 -16.99 -5.87 -21.08
C SER A 55 -15.55 -6.34 -20.79
N ASP A 56 -14.93 -7.09 -21.70
CA ASP A 56 -13.57 -7.60 -21.54
C ASP A 56 -12.51 -6.55 -21.91
N THR A 57 -12.82 -5.63 -22.84
CA THR A 57 -11.94 -4.49 -23.15
C THR A 57 -11.75 -3.50 -21.99
N ARG A 58 -12.67 -3.42 -21.02
CA ARG A 58 -12.54 -2.53 -19.84
C ARG A 58 -11.65 -3.11 -18.74
N ARG A 59 -11.59 -4.44 -18.62
CA ARG A 59 -10.78 -5.12 -17.57
C ARG A 59 -9.30 -5.05 -17.88
N ALA A 60 -8.90 -5.28 -19.13
CA ALA A 60 -7.52 -5.10 -19.57
C ALA A 60 -7.03 -3.64 -19.47
N ASN A 61 -7.95 -2.68 -19.58
CA ASN A 61 -7.64 -1.25 -19.56
C ASN A 61 -7.36 -0.73 -18.14
N LEU A 62 -8.03 -1.23 -17.10
CA LEU A 62 -7.77 -0.78 -15.73
C LEU A 62 -6.43 -1.30 -15.17
N ASP A 63 -6.08 -2.55 -15.47
CA ASP A 63 -4.79 -3.13 -15.12
C ASP A 63 -3.64 -2.49 -15.93
N SER A 64 -3.90 -2.13 -17.19
CA SER A 64 -2.95 -1.33 -17.99
C SER A 64 -2.82 0.10 -17.46
N LEU A 65 -3.90 0.72 -16.98
CA LEU A 65 -3.86 2.04 -16.34
C LEU A 65 -3.10 2.01 -15.02
N LEU A 66 -3.27 0.96 -14.20
CA LEU A 66 -2.50 0.74 -12.95
C LEU A 66 -1.03 0.38 -13.22
N ALA A 67 -0.74 -0.30 -14.33
CA ALA A 67 0.63 -0.56 -14.78
C ALA A 67 1.31 0.70 -15.33
N LEU A 68 0.59 1.53 -16.09
CA LEU A 68 1.05 2.82 -16.63
C LEU A 68 1.27 3.87 -15.52
N LEU A 69 0.49 3.77 -14.44
CA LEU A 69 0.67 4.48 -13.17
C LEU A 69 2.00 4.17 -12.46
N GLY A 70 2.62 3.03 -12.79
CA GLY A 70 3.84 2.52 -12.18
C GLY A 70 5.10 2.68 -13.04
N GLU A 71 5.01 3.29 -14.23
CA GLU A 71 6.16 3.45 -15.12
C GLU A 71 6.46 4.91 -15.45
N SER A 72 7.57 5.41 -14.88
CA SER A 72 8.41 6.48 -15.43
C SER A 72 9.75 6.55 -14.65
N ALA A 73 10.67 5.65 -15.01
CA ALA A 73 12.15 5.70 -15.20
C ALA A 73 13.07 6.64 -14.36
N PRO A 74 14.43 6.55 -14.49
CA PRO A 74 15.35 5.42 -14.57
C PRO A 74 16.40 5.46 -13.42
N SER A 75 17.18 4.38 -13.28
CA SER A 75 18.39 4.34 -12.47
C SER A 75 19.57 5.03 -13.18
N PRO A 76 20.31 5.95 -12.55
CA PRO A 76 21.68 6.26 -12.94
C PRO A 76 22.66 5.61 -11.96
N ALA A 77 23.57 4.82 -12.51
CA ALA A 77 24.78 4.38 -11.83
C ALA A 77 25.88 5.47 -11.89
N ALA A 78 26.77 5.41 -10.88
CA ALA A 78 28.14 5.94 -10.77
C ALA A 78 28.34 7.34 -10.13
N PRO A 79 29.53 7.66 -9.55
CA PRO A 79 30.61 6.84 -8.97
C PRO A 79 30.99 7.21 -7.50
N SER A 80 31.86 6.40 -6.90
CA SER A 80 32.42 6.49 -5.54
C SER A 80 33.52 7.56 -5.41
N ALA A 81 33.50 8.36 -4.33
CA ALA A 81 34.65 9.12 -3.78
C ALA A 81 34.37 9.55 -2.30
N PRO A 82 35.38 9.88 -1.48
CA PRO A 82 35.58 9.26 -0.17
C PRO A 82 35.02 10.00 1.05
N ALA A 83 34.85 9.22 2.14
CA ALA A 83 34.38 9.63 3.46
C ALA A 83 35.33 10.56 4.23
N LYS A 84 34.76 11.51 4.97
CA LYS A 84 35.37 12.25 6.10
C LYS A 84 34.31 12.59 7.17
N PRO A 85 34.73 12.85 8.42
CA PRO A 85 34.21 12.13 9.58
C PRO A 85 33.00 12.78 10.28
N ALA A 86 32.32 11.92 11.03
CA ALA A 86 31.15 12.18 11.86
C ALA A 86 31.30 13.41 12.76
N VAL A 87 30.34 14.33 12.62
CA VAL A 87 30.05 15.36 13.61
C VAL A 87 28.76 14.94 14.29
N HIS A 88 28.84 14.77 15.61
CA HIS A 88 27.71 14.48 16.48
C HIS A 88 26.65 15.59 16.33
N ALA A 89 25.60 15.32 15.56
CA ALA A 89 24.39 16.12 15.55
C ALA A 89 23.45 15.52 16.59
N SER A 90 23.21 16.29 17.65
CA SER A 90 22.28 16.02 18.72
C SER A 90 20.93 15.54 18.19
N SER A 91 20.52 14.35 18.58
CA SER A 91 19.17 13.82 18.31
C SER A 91 18.13 14.81 18.86
N PRO A 92 17.14 15.26 18.07
CA PRO A 92 15.96 15.84 18.67
C PRO A 92 15.27 14.72 19.45
N THR A 93 15.13 14.89 20.76
CA THR A 93 14.22 14.11 21.59
C THR A 93 12.80 14.37 21.08
N THR A 94 12.35 13.61 20.09
CA THR A 94 10.93 13.45 19.82
C THR A 94 10.37 12.75 21.06
N ALA A 95 9.71 13.53 21.91
CA ALA A 95 8.92 13.01 23.01
C ALA A 95 8.05 11.88 22.44
N SER A 96 8.24 10.67 22.94
CA SER A 96 7.52 9.49 22.52
C SER A 96 6.06 9.65 22.93
N VAL A 97 5.25 10.26 22.07
CA VAL A 97 3.81 10.26 22.21
C VAL A 97 3.37 8.80 22.21
N GLU A 98 2.89 8.32 23.35
CA GLU A 98 2.41 6.96 23.47
C GLU A 98 1.13 6.80 22.64
N VAL A 99 1.12 5.78 21.77
CA VAL A 99 -0.04 5.38 20.99
C VAL A 99 -0.97 4.56 21.88
N ASP A 100 -2.02 5.22 22.39
CA ASP A 100 -2.92 4.66 23.42
C ASP A 100 -4.41 4.79 23.02
N GLY A 101 -4.72 5.62 22.01
CA GLY A 101 -6.08 5.85 21.50
C GLY A 101 -6.55 4.83 20.45
N LEU A 102 -6.02 3.60 20.43
CA LEU A 102 -6.35 2.61 19.38
C LEU A 102 -7.67 1.86 19.62
N GLY A 103 -8.24 1.95 20.83
CA GLY A 103 -9.45 1.25 21.22
C GLY A 103 -9.33 -0.26 20.98
N PRO A 104 -10.20 -0.89 20.17
CA PRO A 104 -10.16 -2.34 19.95
C PRO A 104 -8.94 -2.80 19.13
N ASN A 105 -8.15 -1.86 18.60
CA ASN A 105 -6.92 -2.12 17.84
C ASN A 105 -5.65 -2.06 18.71
N GLN A 106 -5.78 -1.95 20.04
CA GLN A 106 -4.64 -1.86 20.98
C GLN A 106 -3.63 -3.01 20.86
N ILE A 107 -4.07 -4.17 20.38
CA ILE A 107 -3.21 -5.32 20.09
C ILE A 107 -2.08 -4.98 19.09
N HIS A 108 -2.24 -3.96 18.27
CA HIS A 108 -1.25 -3.51 17.28
C HIS A 108 -0.27 -2.47 17.81
N ALA A 109 -0.46 -1.94 19.03
CA ALA A 109 0.40 -0.91 19.62
C ALA A 109 1.90 -1.29 19.65
N PRO A 110 2.31 -2.54 19.99
CA PRO A 110 3.72 -2.91 19.96
C PRO A 110 4.33 -2.87 18.55
N ALA A 111 3.58 -3.31 17.53
CA ALA A 111 4.03 -3.29 16.14
C ALA A 111 4.18 -1.85 15.63
N LEU A 112 3.21 -0.98 15.96
CA LEU A 112 3.27 0.46 15.63
C LEU A 112 4.48 1.14 16.28
N ARG A 113 4.73 0.90 17.56
CA ARG A 113 5.91 1.46 18.27
C ARG A 113 7.23 0.99 17.68
N THR A 114 7.33 -0.31 17.36
CA THR A 114 8.55 -0.88 16.76
C THR A 114 8.80 -0.30 15.36
N ALA A 115 7.75 -0.21 14.54
CA ALA A 115 7.84 0.37 13.21
C ALA A 115 8.17 1.88 13.25
N ALA A 116 7.59 2.61 14.21
CA ALA A 116 7.89 4.01 14.45
C ALA A 116 9.36 4.23 14.81
N ALA A 117 9.88 3.48 15.78
CA ALA A 117 11.27 3.56 16.20
C ALA A 117 12.25 3.28 15.04
N ARG A 118 11.91 2.36 14.15
CA ARG A 118 12.75 1.97 13.01
C ARG A 118 12.77 3.00 11.88
N THR A 119 11.66 3.70 11.66
CA THR A 119 11.46 4.54 10.47
C THR A 119 11.45 6.04 10.78
N GLY A 120 11.39 6.41 12.07
CA GLY A 120 11.22 7.79 12.50
C GLY A 120 9.82 8.37 12.28
N ILE A 121 8.87 7.57 11.77
CA ILE A 121 7.46 8.01 11.63
C ILE A 121 6.76 7.88 12.99
N PRO A 122 6.08 8.91 13.51
CA PRO A 122 5.36 8.81 14.77
C PRO A 122 4.34 7.65 14.77
N ALA A 123 4.23 6.94 15.89
CA ALA A 123 3.35 5.78 16.00
C ALA A 123 1.86 6.16 15.82
N THR A 124 1.48 7.35 16.28
CA THR A 124 0.17 8.00 16.06
C THR A 124 -0.10 8.27 14.58
N ALA A 125 0.90 8.75 13.84
CA ALA A 125 0.82 8.95 12.39
C ALA A 125 0.66 7.61 11.64
N LEU A 126 1.42 6.58 12.02
CA LEU A 126 1.26 5.23 11.47
C LEU A 126 -0.13 4.66 11.76
N ALA A 127 -0.65 4.85 12.98
CA ALA A 127 -2.00 4.42 13.34
C ALA A 127 -3.06 5.11 12.49
N ALA A 128 -2.93 6.41 12.23
CA ALA A 128 -3.86 7.13 11.35
C ALA A 128 -3.83 6.62 9.90
N ILE A 129 -2.65 6.30 9.36
CA ILE A 129 -2.54 5.73 8.02
C ILE A 129 -3.17 4.33 7.98
N VAL A 130 -2.82 3.46 8.94
CA VAL A 130 -3.41 2.11 9.03
C VAL A 130 -4.94 2.19 9.15
N ASP A 131 -5.45 3.10 9.98
CA ASP A 131 -6.87 3.27 10.17
C ASP A 131 -7.58 3.70 8.89
N ALA A 132 -6.99 4.62 8.13
CA ALA A 132 -7.56 5.08 6.86
C ALA A 132 -7.56 4.00 5.77
N GLU A 133 -6.57 3.12 5.76
CA GLU A 133 -6.43 2.06 4.75
C GLU A 133 -7.22 0.79 5.10
N ALA A 134 -7.23 0.39 6.37
CA ALA A 134 -7.80 -0.88 6.77
C ALA A 134 -9.32 -0.90 6.63
N GLY A 135 -9.85 -1.98 6.04
CA GLY A 135 -11.25 -2.33 6.24
C GLY A 135 -11.55 -2.50 7.73
N LYS A 136 -12.70 -2.02 8.20
CA LYS A 136 -13.09 -2.11 9.61
C LYS A 136 -14.35 -2.94 9.79
N ASP A 137 -14.42 -3.73 10.85
CA ASP A 137 -15.68 -4.39 11.23
C ASP A 137 -16.61 -3.42 11.97
N SER A 138 -17.82 -3.88 12.34
CA SER A 138 -18.81 -3.04 13.05
C SER A 138 -18.33 -2.57 14.43
N SER A 139 -17.32 -3.21 15.01
CA SER A 139 -16.70 -2.80 16.27
C SER A 139 -15.54 -1.80 16.08
N GLY A 140 -15.20 -1.47 14.83
CA GLY A 140 -14.07 -0.60 14.51
C GLY A 140 -12.71 -1.33 14.53
N ARG A 141 -12.68 -2.66 14.62
CA ARG A 141 -11.43 -3.42 14.50
C ARG A 141 -10.94 -3.44 13.07
N TRP A 142 -9.64 -3.26 12.90
CA TRP A 142 -8.97 -3.38 11.62
C TRP A 142 -8.96 -4.83 11.13
N GLN A 143 -9.41 -5.02 9.91
CA GLN A 143 -9.52 -6.34 9.29
C GLN A 143 -8.23 -6.67 8.53
N THR A 144 -7.39 -7.51 9.14
CA THR A 144 -6.14 -7.98 8.53
C THR A 144 -6.35 -8.76 7.23
N LEU A 145 -7.53 -9.37 7.06
CA LEU A 145 -7.90 -10.14 5.87
C LEU A 145 -8.68 -9.30 4.83
N SER A 146 -8.78 -7.98 5.02
CA SER A 146 -9.48 -7.11 4.07
C SER A 146 -8.85 -7.16 2.67
N ARG A 147 -9.71 -7.06 1.66
CA ARG A 147 -9.33 -7.08 0.24
C ARG A 147 -10.22 -6.14 -0.54
N ASN A 148 -9.65 -5.48 -1.55
CA ASN A 148 -10.43 -4.74 -2.52
C ASN A 148 -10.92 -5.70 -3.63
N PRO A 149 -12.22 -5.79 -3.92
CA PRO A 149 -12.72 -6.68 -4.98
C PRO A 149 -12.37 -6.22 -6.41
N ARG A 150 -11.90 -4.98 -6.57
CA ARG A 150 -11.59 -4.37 -7.87
C ARG A 150 -10.08 -4.22 -8.13
N SER A 151 -9.22 -4.66 -7.22
CA SER A 151 -7.77 -4.55 -7.39
C SER A 151 -7.04 -5.64 -6.59
N SER A 152 -5.72 -5.66 -6.70
CA SER A 152 -4.90 -6.58 -5.89
C SER A 152 -4.65 -6.09 -4.46
N ALA A 153 -5.21 -4.95 -4.06
CA ALA A 153 -5.04 -4.35 -2.73
C ALA A 153 -5.54 -5.26 -1.61
N ALA A 154 -4.72 -5.41 -0.57
CA ALA A 154 -5.02 -6.31 0.53
C ALA A 154 -4.34 -5.94 1.85
N GLY A 155 -4.95 -6.38 2.95
CA GLY A 155 -4.41 -6.28 4.29
C GLY A 155 -4.57 -4.90 4.91
N LEU A 156 -3.94 -4.70 6.07
CA LEU A 156 -4.07 -3.45 6.83
C LEU A 156 -3.63 -2.19 6.08
N GLY A 157 -2.72 -2.34 5.11
CA GLY A 157 -2.23 -1.21 4.28
C GLY A 157 -2.75 -1.20 2.85
N GLN A 158 -3.69 -2.10 2.52
CA GLN A 158 -4.27 -2.23 1.17
C GLN A 158 -3.22 -2.25 0.05
N PHE A 159 -2.06 -2.87 0.30
CA PHE A 159 -0.94 -2.86 -0.64
C PHE A 159 -1.28 -3.60 -1.93
N LEU A 160 -0.97 -3.00 -3.07
CA LEU A 160 -0.97 -3.69 -4.38
C LEU A 160 0.17 -4.72 -4.44
N SER A 161 -0.03 -5.78 -5.25
CA SER A 161 0.95 -6.87 -5.34
C SER A 161 2.32 -6.38 -5.82
N ARG A 162 2.36 -5.54 -6.87
CA ARG A 162 3.60 -4.97 -7.41
C ARG A 162 4.32 -4.07 -6.40
N THR A 163 3.59 -3.21 -5.70
CA THR A 163 4.16 -2.35 -4.66
C THR A 163 4.76 -3.19 -3.54
N TRP A 164 4.03 -4.22 -3.09
CA TRP A 164 4.49 -5.10 -2.01
C TRP A 164 5.74 -5.91 -2.40
N GLU A 165 5.76 -6.48 -3.61
CA GLU A 165 6.95 -7.15 -4.15
C GLU A 165 8.12 -6.17 -4.24
N GLY A 166 7.92 -4.97 -4.79
CA GLY A 166 8.97 -3.94 -4.83
C GLY A 166 9.50 -3.54 -3.45
N MET A 167 8.66 -3.58 -2.41
CA MET A 167 9.12 -3.38 -1.03
C MET A 167 10.02 -4.53 -0.57
N ALA A 168 9.70 -5.78 -0.92
CA ALA A 168 10.55 -6.94 -0.62
C ALA A 168 11.88 -6.92 -1.37
N GLU A 169 11.95 -6.26 -2.52
CA GLU A 169 13.16 -6.13 -3.34
C GLU A 169 14.01 -4.92 -2.96
N THR A 170 13.44 -3.96 -2.22
CA THR A 170 14.16 -2.75 -1.83
C THR A 170 14.97 -2.98 -0.56
N GLN A 171 16.29 -2.85 -0.66
CA GLN A 171 17.19 -2.93 0.48
C GLN A 171 16.83 -1.92 1.58
N GLY A 172 16.91 -2.35 2.83
CA GLY A 172 16.65 -1.52 4.01
C GLY A 172 15.19 -1.53 4.48
N THR A 173 14.25 -2.08 3.70
CA THR A 173 12.89 -2.33 4.19
C THR A 173 12.86 -3.56 5.10
N TRP A 174 11.87 -3.60 5.99
CA TRP A 174 11.62 -4.75 6.84
C TRP A 174 11.28 -6.00 6.01
N LEU A 175 10.49 -5.82 4.95
CA LEU A 175 10.06 -6.92 4.09
C LEU A 175 11.24 -7.51 3.30
N ASN A 176 12.18 -6.68 2.87
CA ASN A 176 13.42 -7.13 2.23
C ASN A 176 14.31 -7.90 3.19
N ALA A 177 14.49 -7.41 4.42
CA ALA A 177 15.24 -8.13 5.44
C ALA A 177 14.62 -9.52 5.72
N LEU A 178 13.30 -9.59 5.81
CA LEU A 178 12.59 -10.86 5.96
C LEU A 178 12.76 -11.77 4.73
N ALA A 179 12.59 -11.23 3.52
CA ALA A 179 12.75 -12.00 2.29
C ALA A 179 14.18 -12.55 2.13
N SER A 180 15.18 -11.73 2.45
CA SER A 180 16.58 -12.14 2.47
C SER A 180 16.83 -13.25 3.49
N ALA A 181 16.33 -13.11 4.72
CA ALA A 181 16.50 -14.11 5.78
C ALA A 181 15.85 -15.46 5.45
N ASN A 182 14.83 -15.47 4.58
CA ASN A 182 14.14 -16.68 4.15
C ASN A 182 14.64 -17.23 2.79
N GLY A 183 15.68 -16.63 2.20
CA GLY A 183 16.20 -17.04 0.89
C GLY A 183 15.20 -16.85 -0.25
N TRP A 184 14.33 -15.84 -0.14
CA TRP A 184 13.28 -15.55 -1.12
C TRP A 184 13.72 -14.60 -2.24
N LEU A 185 14.94 -14.09 -2.17
CA LEU A 185 15.51 -13.18 -3.16
C LEU A 185 16.56 -13.91 -4.01
N GLY A 186 16.57 -13.64 -5.31
CA GLY A 186 17.61 -14.09 -6.23
C GLY A 186 18.88 -13.27 -6.10
N GLY A 187 19.94 -13.68 -6.81
CA GLY A 187 21.24 -12.97 -6.81
C GLY A 187 21.18 -11.53 -7.34
N ASN A 188 20.11 -11.17 -8.06
CA ASN A 188 19.83 -9.82 -8.53
C ASN A 188 18.94 -8.99 -7.57
N GLY A 189 18.64 -9.52 -6.38
CA GLY A 189 17.79 -8.87 -5.37
C GLY A 189 16.28 -8.95 -5.65
N GLN A 190 15.87 -9.59 -6.76
CA GLN A 190 14.45 -9.74 -7.10
C GLN A 190 13.81 -10.91 -6.37
N VAL A 191 12.50 -10.83 -6.15
CA VAL A 191 11.73 -11.93 -5.57
C VAL A 191 11.77 -13.15 -6.49
N LEU A 192 12.15 -14.30 -5.93
CA LEU A 192 12.08 -15.57 -6.62
C LEU A 192 10.61 -15.93 -6.92
N ALA A 193 10.33 -16.41 -8.13
CA ALA A 193 8.99 -16.81 -8.54
C ALA A 193 8.35 -17.83 -7.56
N SER A 194 9.16 -18.76 -7.04
CA SER A 194 8.73 -19.75 -6.04
C SER A 194 8.38 -19.17 -4.66
N ALA A 195 8.85 -17.96 -4.36
CA ALA A 195 8.60 -17.29 -3.08
C ALA A 195 7.50 -16.22 -3.17
N ARG A 196 7.06 -15.86 -4.38
CA ARG A 196 6.11 -14.78 -4.63
C ARG A 196 4.81 -14.94 -3.83
N ALA A 197 4.25 -16.15 -3.76
CA ALA A 197 3.04 -16.41 -2.99
C ALA A 197 3.24 -16.15 -1.48
N ASN A 198 4.37 -16.59 -0.92
CA ASN A 198 4.72 -16.36 0.49
C ASN A 198 4.85 -14.87 0.80
N ILE A 199 5.53 -14.12 -0.08
CA ILE A 199 5.68 -12.67 0.07
C ILE A 199 4.32 -11.99 0.02
N LEU A 200 3.47 -12.31 -0.95
CA LEU A 200 2.14 -11.70 -1.07
C LEU A 200 1.22 -12.03 0.10
N ALA A 201 1.36 -13.20 0.72
CA ALA A 201 0.60 -13.61 1.90
C ALA A 201 0.93 -12.76 3.13
N LEU A 202 2.13 -12.20 3.23
CA LEU A 202 2.52 -11.33 4.35
C LEU A 202 1.70 -10.03 4.44
N ARG A 203 0.97 -9.64 3.39
CA ARG A 203 0.02 -8.52 3.49
C ARG A 203 -1.08 -8.76 4.53
N TYR A 204 -1.41 -10.03 4.79
CA TYR A 204 -2.40 -10.44 5.79
C TYR A 204 -1.82 -10.57 7.20
N ASP A 205 -0.49 -10.55 7.34
CA ASP A 205 0.15 -10.51 8.65
C ASP A 205 0.16 -9.06 9.15
N PRO A 206 -0.46 -8.76 10.31
CA PRO A 206 -0.57 -7.39 10.79
C PRO A 206 0.79 -6.74 11.08
N THR A 207 1.78 -7.51 11.54
CA THR A 207 3.11 -6.97 11.86
C THR A 207 3.86 -6.60 10.60
N ALA A 208 3.85 -7.48 9.60
CA ALA A 208 4.44 -7.22 8.30
C ALA A 208 3.75 -6.04 7.61
N ALA A 209 2.41 -5.99 7.61
CA ALA A 209 1.65 -4.89 7.00
C ALA A 209 1.97 -3.54 7.65
N ILE A 210 2.01 -3.46 8.98
CA ILE A 210 2.37 -2.22 9.71
C ILE A 210 3.81 -1.79 9.39
N ASN A 211 4.76 -2.73 9.36
CA ASN A 211 6.14 -2.40 8.97
C ASN A 211 6.24 -1.95 7.51
N GLY A 212 5.47 -2.57 6.61
CA GLY A 212 5.38 -2.17 5.21
C GLY A 212 4.83 -0.75 5.04
N ILE A 213 3.78 -0.39 5.80
CA ILE A 213 3.24 0.98 5.83
C ILE A 213 4.30 1.96 6.29
N ALA A 214 5.02 1.63 7.37
CA ALA A 214 6.06 2.51 7.90
C ALA A 214 7.22 2.73 6.90
N ASP A 215 7.69 1.66 6.25
CA ASP A 215 8.73 1.77 5.23
C ASP A 215 8.27 2.57 4.01
N TYR A 216 7.05 2.31 3.55
CA TYR A 216 6.52 2.99 2.37
C TYR A 216 6.25 4.48 2.67
N ALA A 217 5.70 4.79 3.84
CA ALA A 217 5.54 6.15 4.34
C ALA A 217 6.88 6.89 4.39
N ARG A 218 7.92 6.28 4.98
CA ARG A 218 9.24 6.92 5.05
C ARG A 218 9.83 7.17 3.66
N ARG A 219 9.83 6.16 2.78
CA ARG A 219 10.34 6.31 1.41
C ARG A 219 9.60 7.39 0.63
N ASN A 220 8.29 7.50 0.82
CA ASN A 220 7.48 8.53 0.20
C ASN A 220 7.87 9.92 0.71
N LEU A 221 8.00 10.09 2.02
CA LEU A 221 8.42 11.35 2.63
C LEU A 221 9.83 11.75 2.17
N ASP A 222 10.80 10.83 2.16
CA ASP A 222 12.14 11.08 1.63
C ASP A 222 12.09 11.50 0.14
N GLY A 223 11.16 10.92 -0.62
CA GLY A 223 10.91 11.25 -2.01
C GLY A 223 10.35 12.65 -2.20
N LEU A 224 9.43 13.05 -1.34
CA LEU A 224 8.85 14.39 -1.31
C LEU A 224 9.90 15.44 -0.91
N GLU A 225 10.70 15.17 0.12
CA GLU A 225 11.82 16.04 0.54
C GLU A 225 12.83 16.24 -0.59
N ARG A 226 13.25 15.15 -1.26
CA ARG A 226 14.14 15.22 -2.43
C ARG A 226 13.57 16.02 -3.59
N ALA A 227 12.24 16.08 -3.71
CA ALA A 227 11.54 16.91 -4.70
C ALA A 227 11.34 18.36 -4.25
N GLY A 228 11.83 18.74 -3.07
CA GLY A 228 11.73 20.09 -2.51
C GLY A 228 10.37 20.41 -1.89
N VAL A 229 9.58 19.39 -1.51
CA VAL A 229 8.36 19.59 -0.72
C VAL A 229 8.75 19.79 0.73
N ASN A 230 8.27 20.88 1.34
CA ASN A 230 8.50 21.10 2.77
C ASN A 230 7.65 20.14 3.60
N ILE A 231 8.31 19.37 4.47
CA ILE A 231 7.68 18.45 5.42
C ILE A 231 7.83 19.08 6.80
N ASP A 232 7.03 20.11 7.08
CA ASP A 232 7.03 20.69 8.42
C ASP A 232 6.55 19.63 9.43
N GLY A 233 7.42 19.31 10.39
CA GLY A 233 7.41 18.10 11.21
C GLY A 233 6.30 17.94 12.26
N ALA A 234 5.14 18.56 12.07
CA ALA A 234 3.96 18.23 12.87
C ALA A 234 3.51 16.78 12.54
N GLU A 235 3.16 15.99 13.55
CA GLU A 235 2.74 14.58 13.36
C GLU A 235 1.57 14.47 12.36
N SER A 236 0.60 15.39 12.47
CA SER A 236 -0.53 15.48 11.55
C SER A 236 -0.08 15.79 10.11
N GLY A 237 0.85 16.74 9.93
CA GLY A 237 1.41 17.06 8.61
C GLY A 237 2.16 15.88 7.98
N THR A 238 2.96 15.18 8.79
CA THR A 238 3.69 13.98 8.37
C THR A 238 2.75 12.86 7.94
N ALA A 239 1.71 12.56 8.73
CA ALA A 239 0.73 11.53 8.42
C ALA A 239 -0.01 11.85 7.11
N ARG A 240 -0.42 13.11 6.92
CA ARG A 240 -1.15 13.58 5.74
C ARG A 240 -0.29 13.49 4.47
N LEU A 241 0.95 13.93 4.52
CA LEU A 241 1.87 13.85 3.39
C LEU A 241 2.21 12.40 3.02
N ALA A 242 2.47 11.55 4.03
CA ALA A 242 2.68 10.13 3.82
C ALA A 242 1.46 9.46 3.18
N TYR A 243 0.26 9.75 3.68
CA TYR A 243 -0.99 9.22 3.16
C TYR A 243 -1.26 9.71 1.72
N LEU A 244 -1.06 10.99 1.43
CA LEU A 244 -1.22 11.53 0.07
C LEU A 244 -0.31 10.81 -0.93
N ALA A 245 0.96 10.62 -0.57
CA ALA A 245 1.90 9.88 -1.41
C ALA A 245 1.58 8.38 -1.48
N HIS A 246 1.03 7.80 -0.42
CA HIS A 246 0.55 6.41 -0.45
C HIS A 246 -0.61 6.25 -1.43
N HIS A 247 -1.61 7.13 -1.35
CA HIS A 247 -2.82 7.07 -2.14
C HIS A 247 -2.58 7.40 -3.63
N LEU A 248 -1.75 8.41 -3.92
CA LEU A 248 -1.50 8.84 -5.31
C LEU A 248 -0.36 8.08 -5.98
N GLY A 249 0.54 7.51 -5.18
CA GLY A 249 1.90 7.21 -5.62
C GLY A 249 2.78 8.48 -5.60
N LEU A 250 4.08 8.28 -5.40
CA LEU A 250 5.03 9.38 -5.16
C LEU A 250 5.06 10.42 -6.30
N GLY A 251 5.08 9.98 -7.56
CA GLY A 251 5.18 10.89 -8.71
C GLY A 251 4.00 11.85 -8.82
N ASP A 252 2.77 11.32 -8.67
CA ASP A 252 1.55 12.13 -8.68
C ASP A 252 1.44 13.00 -7.43
N ALA A 253 1.89 12.51 -6.26
CA ALA A 253 1.94 13.34 -5.05
C ALA A 253 2.89 14.53 -5.18
N ILE A 254 4.07 14.34 -5.79
CA ILE A 254 4.99 15.45 -6.09
C ILE A 254 4.30 16.49 -6.98
N ARG A 255 3.64 16.04 -8.06
CA ARG A 255 2.92 16.95 -8.97
C ARG A 255 1.80 17.69 -8.23
N PHE A 256 1.00 16.95 -7.47
CA PHE A 256 -0.11 17.46 -6.68
C PHE A 256 0.32 18.55 -5.69
N LEU A 257 1.44 18.34 -5.00
CA LEU A 257 1.94 19.25 -3.96
C LEU A 257 2.65 20.46 -4.56
N ARG A 258 3.44 20.28 -5.63
CA ARG A 258 4.25 21.36 -6.22
C ARG A 258 3.52 22.21 -7.26
N HIS A 259 2.55 21.63 -7.96
CA HIS A 259 1.88 22.29 -9.09
C HIS A 259 0.41 22.61 -8.80
N GLY A 260 -0.02 22.49 -7.53
CA GLY A 260 -1.39 22.78 -7.14
C GLY A 260 -2.42 21.75 -7.66
N GLY A 261 -1.98 20.59 -8.13
CA GLY A 261 -2.87 19.52 -8.60
C GLY A 261 -2.25 18.64 -9.68
N LEU A 262 -3.06 17.73 -10.21
CA LEU A 262 -2.71 16.89 -11.37
C LEU A 262 -3.25 17.52 -12.66
N ASP A 263 -2.78 17.08 -13.81
CA ASP A 263 -3.37 17.50 -15.09
C ASP A 263 -4.85 17.07 -15.21
N GLU A 264 -5.59 17.76 -16.07
CA GLU A 264 -7.05 17.58 -16.23
C GLU A 264 -7.48 16.14 -16.51
N HIS A 265 -6.76 15.46 -17.40
CA HIS A 265 -7.12 14.09 -17.80
C HIS A 265 -6.87 13.13 -16.64
N ARG A 266 -5.69 13.24 -16.02
CA ARG A 266 -5.29 12.43 -14.88
C ARG A 266 -6.21 12.64 -13.67
N ALA A 267 -6.50 13.89 -13.33
CA ALA A 267 -7.38 14.26 -12.22
C ALA A 267 -8.81 13.71 -12.41
N ARG A 268 -9.36 13.80 -13.63
CA ARG A 268 -10.69 13.25 -13.95
C ARG A 268 -10.72 11.73 -13.80
N THR A 269 -9.69 11.04 -14.29
CA THR A 269 -9.56 9.58 -14.20
C THR A 269 -9.51 9.11 -12.74
N LEU A 270 -8.68 9.74 -11.90
CA LEU A 270 -8.58 9.38 -10.49
C LEU A 270 -9.87 9.70 -9.73
N LEU A 271 -10.44 10.91 -9.92
CA LEU A 271 -11.69 11.29 -9.27
C LEU A 271 -12.82 10.33 -9.66
N HIS A 272 -12.91 9.92 -10.93
CA HIS A 272 -13.87 8.92 -11.37
C HIS A 272 -13.70 7.58 -10.66
N ALA A 273 -12.46 7.10 -10.53
CA ALA A 273 -12.16 5.84 -9.86
C ALA A 273 -12.48 5.88 -8.34
N GLN A 274 -12.33 7.05 -7.72
CA GLN A 274 -12.49 7.28 -6.29
C GLN A 274 -13.96 7.50 -5.87
N VAL A 275 -14.71 8.33 -6.60
CA VAL A 275 -16.10 8.71 -6.23
C VAL A 275 -17.16 8.22 -7.20
N GLY A 276 -16.80 7.59 -8.32
CA GLY A 276 -17.74 7.19 -9.37
C GLY A 276 -18.09 8.33 -10.33
N SER A 277 -18.68 8.00 -11.48
CA SER A 277 -18.81 8.94 -12.61
C SER A 277 -19.81 10.04 -12.35
N GLY A 278 -20.95 9.71 -11.73
CA GLY A 278 -21.98 10.68 -11.39
C GLY A 278 -21.46 11.77 -10.45
N ASP A 279 -20.83 11.35 -9.34
CA ASP A 279 -20.28 12.29 -8.36
C ASP A 279 -19.07 13.06 -8.90
N SER A 280 -18.23 12.43 -9.72
CA SER A 280 -17.12 13.09 -10.38
C SER A 280 -17.60 14.25 -11.26
N GLY A 281 -18.60 14.01 -12.13
CA GLY A 281 -19.16 15.05 -13.00
C GLY A 281 -19.73 16.24 -12.22
N ARG A 282 -20.48 15.99 -11.14
CA ARG A 282 -21.01 17.03 -10.26
C ARG A 282 -19.91 17.89 -9.63
N ARG A 283 -18.87 17.25 -9.10
CA ARG A 283 -17.73 17.94 -8.45
C ARG A 283 -16.93 18.78 -9.46
N ILE A 284 -16.74 18.29 -10.67
CA ILE A 284 -16.07 19.02 -11.76
C ILE A 284 -16.87 20.26 -12.13
N ALA A 285 -18.19 20.14 -12.29
CA ALA A 285 -19.05 21.28 -12.59
C ALA A 285 -19.02 22.35 -11.49
N GLN A 286 -18.94 21.95 -10.22
CA GLN A 286 -18.84 22.88 -9.08
C GLN A 286 -17.48 23.57 -8.97
N ALA A 287 -16.38 22.84 -9.22
CA ALA A 287 -15.02 23.37 -9.08
C ALA A 287 -14.48 24.03 -10.37
N GLY A 288 -15.20 23.91 -11.49
CA GLY A 288 -14.84 24.42 -12.82
C GLY A 288 -13.82 23.58 -13.58
N THR A 289 -12.97 22.80 -12.90
CA THR A 289 -11.91 21.97 -13.51
C THR A 289 -11.81 20.62 -12.79
N ALA A 290 -11.35 19.58 -13.49
CA ALA A 290 -11.10 18.29 -12.86
C ALA A 290 -9.91 18.35 -11.89
N THR A 291 -8.90 19.14 -12.21
CA THR A 291 -7.77 19.39 -11.32
C THR A 291 -8.24 19.96 -9.97
N ALA A 292 -9.06 21.02 -9.97
CA ALA A 292 -9.57 21.61 -8.74
C ALA A 292 -10.52 20.67 -8.00
N ALA A 293 -11.41 19.98 -8.72
CA ALA A 293 -12.36 19.03 -8.13
C ALA A 293 -11.66 17.88 -7.40
N HIS A 294 -10.68 17.25 -8.05
CA HIS A 294 -9.88 16.18 -7.46
C HIS A 294 -9.09 16.67 -6.25
N ARG A 295 -8.45 17.84 -6.35
CA ARG A 295 -7.71 18.43 -5.23
C ARG A 295 -8.59 18.70 -4.02
N ASN A 296 -9.72 19.39 -4.22
CA ASN A 296 -10.63 19.73 -3.13
C ASN A 296 -11.18 18.47 -2.46
N TRP A 297 -11.55 17.46 -3.25
CA TRP A 297 -12.01 16.19 -2.72
C TRP A 297 -10.92 15.49 -1.90
N LEU A 298 -9.70 15.36 -2.43
CA LEU A 298 -8.63 14.62 -1.78
C LEU A 298 -8.16 15.30 -0.50
N LEU A 299 -8.00 16.63 -0.51
CA LEU A 299 -7.62 17.37 0.71
C LEU A 299 -8.70 17.24 1.78
N GLY A 300 -9.98 17.41 1.43
CA GLY A 300 -11.08 17.22 2.37
C GLY A 300 -11.19 15.78 2.90
N TYR A 301 -10.91 14.78 2.05
CA TYR A 301 -10.84 13.38 2.47
C TYR A 301 -9.72 13.17 3.48
N VAL A 302 -8.51 13.65 3.19
CA VAL A 302 -7.35 13.56 4.09
C VAL A 302 -7.62 14.29 5.41
N ASP A 303 -8.24 15.47 5.35
CA ASP A 303 -8.65 16.24 6.54
C ASP A 303 -9.59 15.47 7.46
N HIS A 304 -10.53 14.74 6.89
CA HIS A 304 -11.51 13.98 7.65
C HIS A 304 -10.97 12.65 8.18
N HIS A 305 -10.07 12.00 7.44
CA HIS A 305 -9.65 10.63 7.73
C HIS A 305 -8.28 10.51 8.40
N ILE A 306 -7.40 11.51 8.27
CA ILE A 306 -6.03 11.47 8.80
C ILE A 306 -5.90 12.41 10.00
N ASP A 307 -6.27 11.87 11.17
CA ASP A 307 -6.10 12.51 12.46
C ASP A 307 -5.21 11.67 13.38
N ALA A 308 -3.92 12.00 13.42
CA ALA A 308 -2.95 11.35 14.30
C ALA A 308 -3.25 11.62 15.79
N GLY A 309 -3.82 12.79 16.12
CA GLY A 309 -4.11 13.18 17.49
C GLY A 309 -5.11 12.26 18.17
N ARG A 310 -6.06 11.70 17.40
CA ARG A 310 -7.02 10.70 17.88
C ARG A 310 -6.37 9.46 18.51
N PHE A 311 -5.15 9.14 18.13
CA PHE A 311 -4.43 7.95 18.62
C PHE A 311 -3.42 8.26 19.72
N ALA A 312 -3.20 9.53 20.02
CA ALA A 312 -2.40 9.94 21.16
C ALA A 312 -3.14 9.63 22.47
N ARG A 313 -2.40 9.43 23.55
CA ARG A 313 -2.98 9.39 24.89
C ARG A 313 -3.69 10.72 25.20
N THR A 314 -4.98 10.64 25.52
CA THR A 314 -5.69 11.77 26.12
C THR A 314 -5.16 11.99 27.53
N LEU A 315 -4.59 13.17 27.80
CA LEU A 315 -4.20 13.61 29.14
C LEU A 315 -5.43 13.99 29.98
#